data_AF-A0A319BPR6-F1
#
_entry.id   AF-A0A319BPR6-F1
#
_cell.length_a   1.000
_cell.length_b   1.000
_cell.length_c   1.000
_cell.angle_alpha   90.00
_cell.angle_beta   90.00
_cell.angle_gamma   90.00
#
_symmetry.space_group_name_H-M   'P 1'
#
loop_
_entity.id
_entity.type
_entity.pdbx_description
1 polymer ?
#
loop_
_entity_poly.entity_id
_entity_poly.type
_entity_poly.pdbx_seq_one_letter_code
_entity_poly.pdbx_strand_id
1 'polypeptide(L)'
;MRTRSSAPSEQPQSPPSTSDHQTTAAASTSAPPAQSTPKKTFILPSTASADARFLTLPNPRSAEPTRYFFDPKLGVYEFTVLSSPPSAPRSTLLVRNSDPSSSTSQPPAHISKKAELLLATPIDILFFLIPILTANTKQNNLFQPLDDIIDSLDEDLLPPHLRHVLYDETFRGTLHARAAAISDSVEAGDEKMFRFNETKLLQELVAKADRMVNAGLPPSLEERFVRQALATPLMAVKRDDVATTGENKENEGEDKNEEKGTEEKTTTNNEDAKEDLPEGVKVPEGVANLLRISVALSFMKECYLSKEMSARIDELLAAPESPKDFKPMRDHLDLVAKLRAEALASRSLGDFSRKRSVEDQEAAESRAEKKRRMEEEEKKKKANESRGVRDLKKVNTTGMKKMSDFFGKAAAKKKA
;
A
#
# COMPACT_ATOMS: atom_id res chain seq x y z
N MET A 1 -26.67 -17.29 47.57
CA MET A 1 -26.09 -18.06 48.70
C MET A 1 -25.45 -19.32 48.11
N ARG A 2 -24.13 -19.56 48.26
CA ARG A 2 -23.47 -20.46 49.25
C ARG A 2 -23.95 -21.92 49.10
N THR A 3 -23.09 -22.95 48.96
CA THR A 3 -21.85 -23.32 49.70
C THR A 3 -20.67 -23.71 48.75
N ARG A 4 -19.37 -23.40 48.97
CA ARG A 4 -18.34 -23.89 49.96
C ARG A 4 -18.19 -25.42 49.94
N SER A 5 -17.00 -26.05 49.81
CA SER A 5 -15.70 -25.95 50.56
C SER A 5 -14.51 -26.57 49.75
N SER A 6 -13.33 -25.93 49.57
CA SER A 6 -12.05 -25.94 50.35
C SER A 6 -11.21 -27.24 50.40
N ALA A 7 -9.89 -27.12 50.17
CA ALA A 7 -8.87 -28.18 50.12
C ALA A 7 -8.32 -28.63 51.50
N PRO A 8 -7.37 -29.60 51.56
CA PRO A 8 -5.98 -29.21 51.86
C PRO A 8 -4.88 -30.02 51.12
N SER A 9 -3.62 -29.62 51.36
CA SER A 9 -2.36 -30.15 50.81
C SER A 9 -1.65 -31.14 51.74
N GLU A 10 -0.79 -32.01 51.20
CA GLU A 10 0.41 -32.50 51.92
C GLU A 10 1.51 -33.02 50.96
N GLN A 11 2.77 -32.70 51.27
CA GLN A 11 3.95 -33.46 50.80
C GLN A 11 4.27 -34.55 51.83
N PRO A 12 4.95 -35.64 51.44
CA PRO A 12 6.33 -35.74 51.95
C PRO A 12 7.37 -36.34 50.99
N GLN A 13 8.53 -35.70 50.98
CA GLN A 13 9.92 -36.20 51.01
C GLN A 13 10.30 -37.63 50.52
N SER A 14 11.38 -37.65 49.72
CA SER A 14 12.38 -38.72 49.45
C SER A 14 13.04 -39.30 50.73
N PRO A 15 13.89 -40.37 50.74
CA PRO A 15 14.74 -40.95 49.66
C PRO A 15 14.58 -42.51 49.61
N PRO A 16 15.52 -43.39 49.13
CA PRO A 16 16.88 -43.22 48.58
C PRO A 16 17.18 -44.03 47.29
N SER A 17 18.49 -44.17 46.98
CA SER A 17 19.10 -44.79 45.80
C SER A 17 19.58 -46.24 46.03
N THR A 18 19.55 -47.08 44.98
CA THR A 18 20.66 -48.00 44.59
C THR A 18 20.51 -48.44 43.13
N SER A 19 21.62 -48.92 42.56
CA SER A 19 21.86 -49.42 41.20
C SER A 19 20.92 -50.59 40.77
N ASP A 20 20.78 -51.00 39.50
CA ASP A 20 21.82 -51.25 38.48
C ASP A 20 21.35 -51.17 36.99
N HIS A 21 22.34 -51.26 36.10
CA HIS A 21 22.27 -51.21 34.62
C HIS A 21 21.13 -52.03 33.93
N GLN A 22 20.46 -51.42 32.93
CA GLN A 22 20.70 -51.81 31.52
C GLN A 22 20.11 -50.87 30.44
N THR A 23 20.84 -50.83 29.33
CA THR A 23 20.62 -50.18 28.04
C THR A 23 19.20 -50.26 27.46
N THR A 24 18.62 -49.13 27.04
CA THR A 24 17.80 -49.03 25.81
C THR A 24 17.86 -47.61 25.23
N ALA A 25 17.79 -47.49 23.90
CA ALA A 25 17.86 -46.21 23.21
C ALA A 25 16.55 -45.42 23.38
N ALA A 26 16.65 -44.17 23.83
CA ALA A 26 15.58 -43.18 23.76
C ALA A 26 16.08 -41.96 22.97
N ALA A 27 15.37 -41.64 21.89
CA ALA A 27 15.72 -40.51 21.03
C ALA A 27 15.69 -39.20 21.83
N SER A 28 16.75 -38.40 21.72
CA SER A 28 16.80 -37.04 22.22
C SER A 28 15.96 -36.11 21.34
N THR A 29 14.63 -36.25 21.41
CA THR A 29 13.69 -35.21 20.98
C THR A 29 13.72 -34.05 21.97
N SER A 30 14.87 -33.35 22.01
CA SER A 30 14.96 -32.04 22.64
C SER A 30 14.03 -31.08 21.87
N ALA A 31 12.85 -30.84 22.43
CA ALA A 31 11.96 -29.80 21.95
C ALA A 31 12.75 -28.47 21.87
N PRO A 32 12.65 -27.70 20.77
CA PRO A 32 13.40 -26.46 20.64
C PRO A 32 13.01 -25.53 21.80
N PRO A 33 13.99 -24.86 22.45
CA PRO A 33 13.76 -24.13 23.69
C PRO A 33 12.67 -23.07 23.51
N ALA A 34 11.76 -23.03 24.46
CA ALA A 34 10.55 -22.21 24.38
C ALA A 34 10.86 -20.71 24.30
N GLN A 35 10.13 -20.04 23.40
CA GLN A 35 9.89 -18.59 23.41
C GLN A 35 11.14 -17.71 23.63
N SER A 36 12.10 -17.79 22.70
CA SER A 36 13.13 -16.76 22.58
C SER A 36 12.50 -15.37 22.42
N THR A 37 12.98 -14.39 23.18
CA THR A 37 12.56 -12.99 23.04
C THR A 37 12.68 -12.52 21.58
N PRO A 38 11.67 -11.81 21.02
CA PRO A 38 11.67 -11.44 19.62
C PRO A 38 12.77 -10.43 19.34
N LYS A 39 13.84 -10.85 18.66
CA LYS A 39 14.92 -9.96 18.22
C LYS A 39 14.50 -9.26 16.93
N LYS A 40 14.63 -7.94 16.90
CA LYS A 40 14.49 -7.12 15.69
C LYS A 40 15.87 -6.76 15.16
N THR A 41 16.01 -6.78 13.83
CA THR A 41 17.25 -6.38 13.16
C THR A 41 17.08 -4.95 12.66
N PHE A 42 18.05 -4.09 12.95
CA PHE A 42 18.03 -2.68 12.55
C PHE A 42 19.24 -2.35 11.67
N ILE A 43 19.05 -1.48 10.68
CA ILE A 43 20.14 -0.72 10.06
C ILE A 43 20.03 0.71 10.62
N LEU A 44 21.07 1.14 11.32
CA LEU A 44 21.20 2.47 11.92
C LEU A 44 22.31 3.28 11.23
N PRO A 45 22.32 4.61 11.33
CA PRO A 45 23.42 5.44 10.85
C PRO A 45 24.74 5.04 11.51
N SER A 46 25.80 4.83 10.71
CA SER A 46 27.13 4.49 11.21
C SER A 46 27.81 5.63 11.98
N THR A 47 27.38 6.86 11.75
CA THR A 47 27.87 8.08 12.40
C THR A 47 27.09 8.46 13.67
N ALA A 48 26.20 7.58 14.16
CA ALA A 48 25.36 7.86 15.31
C ALA A 48 26.18 8.13 16.58
N SER A 49 25.80 9.16 17.32
CA SER A 49 26.43 9.57 18.57
C SER A 49 26.08 8.63 19.75
N ALA A 50 26.87 8.72 20.83
CA ALA A 50 26.58 8.04 22.09
C ALA A 50 25.26 8.50 22.75
N ASP A 51 24.73 9.65 22.33
CA ASP A 51 23.49 10.25 22.83
C ASP A 51 22.26 9.82 22.03
N ALA A 52 22.45 9.03 20.96
CA ALA A 52 21.34 8.54 20.16
C ALA A 52 20.41 7.58 20.94
N ARG A 53 19.09 7.74 20.79
CA ARG A 53 18.05 7.00 21.52
C ARG A 53 16.94 6.48 20.59
N PHE A 54 16.34 5.36 20.99
CA PHE A 54 15.07 4.91 20.42
C PHE A 54 13.92 5.58 21.16
N LEU A 55 13.13 6.39 20.45
CA LEU A 55 12.02 7.15 21.01
C LEU A 55 10.68 6.63 20.48
N THR A 56 9.60 7.07 21.13
CA THR A 56 8.23 6.92 20.63
C THR A 56 7.65 8.33 20.46
N LEU A 57 7.38 8.73 19.22
CA LEU A 57 6.85 10.06 18.87
C LEU A 57 5.48 9.89 18.18
N PRO A 58 4.59 10.91 18.22
CA PRO A 58 3.37 10.87 17.43
C PRO A 58 3.70 10.93 15.94
N ASN A 59 3.07 10.09 15.13
CA ASN A 59 3.25 10.10 13.68
C ASN A 59 2.71 11.43 13.09
N PRO A 60 3.48 12.18 12.28
CA PRO A 60 3.02 13.47 11.72
C PRO A 60 1.70 13.43 10.93
N ARG A 61 1.33 12.28 10.35
CA ARG A 61 0.11 12.10 9.56
C ARG A 61 -1.10 11.66 10.39
N SER A 62 -0.89 10.73 11.34
CA SER A 62 -1.98 10.07 12.09
C SER A 62 -2.04 10.38 13.58
N ALA A 63 -1.05 11.11 14.11
CA ALA A 63 -0.78 11.31 15.56
C ALA A 63 -0.52 10.02 16.37
N GLU A 64 -0.56 8.83 15.75
CA GLU A 64 -0.38 7.56 16.45
C GLU A 64 1.07 7.38 16.96
N PRO A 65 1.26 6.83 18.18
CA PRO A 65 2.59 6.66 18.75
C PRO A 65 3.40 5.61 17.97
N THR A 66 4.45 6.07 17.30
CA THR A 66 5.32 5.27 16.44
C THR A 66 6.78 5.37 16.86
N ARG A 67 7.59 4.36 16.52
CA ARG A 67 9.00 4.27 16.94
C ARG A 67 9.90 5.04 15.98
N TYR A 68 10.80 5.83 16.54
CA TYR A 68 11.82 6.58 15.83
C TYR A 68 13.19 6.35 16.47
N PHE A 69 14.24 6.67 15.73
CA PHE A 69 15.60 6.82 16.23
C PHE A 69 15.98 8.30 16.18
N PHE A 70 16.47 8.84 17.27
CA PHE A 70 16.90 10.24 17.36
C PHE A 70 18.37 10.27 17.76
N ASP A 71 19.15 11.07 17.05
CA ASP A 71 20.50 11.47 17.44
C ASP A 71 20.54 13.00 17.42
N PRO A 72 20.85 13.69 18.53
CA PRO A 72 20.85 15.15 18.57
C PRO A 72 21.68 15.83 17.46
N LYS A 73 22.72 15.15 16.96
CA LYS A 73 23.61 15.67 15.90
C LYS A 73 23.13 15.36 14.48
N LEU A 74 22.36 14.30 14.27
CA LEU A 74 21.92 13.84 12.95
C LEU A 74 20.42 14.09 12.69
N GLY A 75 19.64 14.32 13.75
CA GLY A 75 18.20 14.51 13.71
C GLY A 75 17.39 13.23 13.93
N VAL A 76 16.17 13.22 13.39
CA VAL A 76 15.19 12.15 13.59
C VAL A 76 15.22 11.19 12.40
N TYR A 77 15.08 9.91 12.68
CA TYR A 77 14.99 8.82 11.70
C TYR A 77 13.75 7.98 11.97
N GLU A 78 12.96 7.72 10.94
CA GLU A 78 11.84 6.78 10.98
C GLU A 78 12.30 5.38 10.56
N PHE A 79 11.50 4.35 10.88
CA PHE A 79 11.81 2.97 10.53
C PHE A 79 10.99 2.45 9.37
N THR A 80 11.62 2.36 8.20
CA THR A 80 11.08 1.63 7.05
C THR A 80 11.25 0.12 7.28
N VAL A 81 10.16 -0.64 7.30
CA VAL A 81 10.20 -2.10 7.50
C VAL A 81 10.39 -2.82 6.16
N LEU A 82 11.60 -3.34 5.94
CA LEU A 82 11.89 -4.26 4.85
C LEU A 82 11.49 -5.68 5.29
N SER A 83 10.52 -6.27 4.62
CA SER A 83 10.00 -7.61 4.91
C SER A 83 9.86 -8.44 3.64
N SER A 84 9.93 -9.76 3.78
CA SER A 84 9.70 -10.66 2.64
C SER A 84 8.20 -10.77 2.34
N PRO A 85 7.79 -10.80 1.05
CA PRO A 85 6.37 -10.89 0.71
C PRO A 85 5.78 -12.22 1.20
N PRO A 86 4.48 -12.30 1.53
CA PRO A 86 3.86 -13.52 2.05
C PRO A 86 3.98 -14.75 1.13
N SER A 87 4.15 -14.52 -0.18
CA SER A 87 4.39 -15.55 -1.19
C SER A 87 5.81 -16.15 -1.19
N ALA A 88 6.78 -15.51 -0.55
CA ALA A 88 8.17 -15.96 -0.45
C ALA A 88 8.68 -15.83 1.00
N PRO A 89 8.23 -16.69 1.93
CA PRO A 89 8.56 -16.58 3.34
C PRO A 89 10.08 -16.74 3.58
N ARG A 90 10.64 -15.89 4.46
CA ARG A 90 12.05 -15.95 4.88
C ARG A 90 12.18 -15.75 6.39
N SER A 91 13.20 -16.40 6.95
CA SER A 91 13.65 -16.28 8.33
C SER A 91 15.10 -15.76 8.39
N THR A 92 15.55 -15.33 9.56
CA THR A 92 16.93 -14.85 9.78
C THR A 92 17.59 -15.64 10.89
N LEU A 93 18.75 -16.23 10.60
CA LEU A 93 19.63 -16.85 11.59
C LEU A 93 20.66 -15.81 12.06
N LEU A 94 20.61 -15.45 13.33
CA LEU A 94 21.57 -14.58 14.00
C LEU A 94 22.53 -15.45 14.81
N VAL A 95 23.80 -15.49 14.42
CA VAL A 95 24.87 -16.21 15.13
C VAL A 95 25.79 -15.18 15.79
N ARG A 96 26.14 -15.38 17.07
CA ARG A 96 27.20 -14.60 17.71
C ARG A 96 28.56 -15.14 17.25
N ASN A 97 29.43 -14.28 16.72
CA ASN A 97 30.82 -14.65 16.46
C ASN A 97 31.47 -15.12 17.78
N SER A 98 32.11 -16.29 17.77
CA SER A 98 32.77 -16.83 18.97
C SER A 98 33.98 -15.98 19.35
N ASP A 99 34.06 -15.53 20.60
CA ASP A 99 35.30 -15.00 21.13
C ASP A 99 36.36 -16.11 21.13
N PRO A 100 37.60 -15.85 20.68
CA PRO A 100 38.64 -16.88 20.56
C PRO A 100 39.10 -17.44 21.92
N SER A 101 38.67 -16.85 23.03
CA SER A 101 38.89 -17.32 24.40
C SER A 101 37.77 -18.23 24.93
N SER A 102 36.67 -18.42 24.20
CA SER A 102 35.50 -19.19 24.66
C SER A 102 35.56 -20.66 24.21
N SER A 103 35.65 -21.58 25.18
CA SER A 103 35.73 -23.04 24.95
C SER A 103 34.36 -23.70 24.67
N THR A 104 33.35 -22.93 24.26
CA THR A 104 31.98 -23.41 24.07
C THR A 104 31.82 -24.04 22.69
N SER A 105 31.41 -25.31 22.61
CA SER A 105 31.46 -26.10 21.37
C SER A 105 30.49 -25.66 20.26
N GLN A 106 29.51 -24.79 20.56
CA GLN A 106 28.67 -24.12 19.56
C GLN A 106 28.36 -22.68 20.01
N PRO A 107 28.49 -21.67 19.12
CA PRO A 107 28.11 -20.31 19.44
C PRO A 107 26.58 -20.17 19.59
N PRO A 108 26.09 -19.30 20.49
CA PRO A 108 24.66 -19.11 20.67
C PRO A 108 24.03 -18.50 19.41
N ALA A 109 23.18 -19.29 18.74
CA ALA A 109 22.43 -18.89 17.57
C ALA A 109 20.94 -18.64 17.90
N HIS A 110 20.30 -17.76 17.14
CA HIS A 110 18.89 -17.39 17.31
C HIS A 110 18.20 -17.25 15.96
N ILE A 111 17.02 -17.83 15.80
CA ILE A 111 16.24 -17.76 14.56
C ILE A 111 15.06 -16.80 14.76
N SER A 112 15.08 -15.67 14.05
CA SER A 112 13.85 -14.90 13.83
C SER A 112 13.02 -15.58 12.75
N LYS A 113 11.78 -15.98 13.08
CA LYS A 113 10.84 -16.59 12.14
C LYS A 113 10.45 -15.65 10.99
N LYS A 114 10.55 -14.35 11.22
CA LYS A 114 10.33 -13.33 10.20
C LYS A 114 11.65 -12.64 9.87
N ALA A 115 12.05 -12.66 8.60
CA ALA A 115 13.10 -11.79 8.08
C ALA A 115 12.54 -10.36 7.90
N GLU A 116 12.36 -9.66 9.01
CA GLU A 116 12.06 -8.23 9.08
C GLU A 116 13.35 -7.46 9.42
N LEU A 117 13.63 -6.42 8.63
CA LEU A 117 14.80 -5.55 8.76
C LEU A 117 14.31 -4.09 8.79
N LEU A 118 14.56 -3.40 9.89
CA LEU A 118 14.10 -2.03 10.10
C LEU A 118 15.22 -1.06 9.70
N LEU A 119 15.03 -0.35 8.60
CA LEU A 119 15.96 0.65 8.09
C LEU A 119 15.63 2.02 8.69
N ALA A 120 16.59 2.64 9.38
CA ALA A 120 16.49 4.02 9.83
C ALA A 120 16.66 4.97 8.63
N THR A 121 15.58 5.60 8.18
CA THR A 121 15.58 6.62 7.11
C THR A 121 15.39 8.01 7.73
N PRO A 122 16.19 9.03 7.35
CA PRO A 122 16.09 10.35 7.96
C PRO A 122 14.75 11.01 7.62
N ILE A 123 14.07 11.54 8.64
CA ILE A 123 12.82 12.29 8.52
C ILE A 123 13.05 13.72 9.00
N ASP A 124 12.46 14.68 8.30
CA ASP A 124 12.61 16.10 8.65
C ASP A 124 11.75 16.45 9.89
N ILE A 125 12.38 17.02 10.93
CA ILE A 125 11.68 17.49 12.13
C ILE A 125 10.59 18.53 11.81
N LEU A 126 10.71 19.22 10.66
CA LEU A 126 9.68 20.10 10.11
C LEU A 126 8.28 19.46 10.11
N PHE A 127 8.15 18.16 9.82
CA PHE A 127 6.84 17.50 9.82
C PHE A 127 6.21 17.36 11.22
N PHE A 128 7.03 17.28 12.27
CA PHE A 128 6.58 17.31 13.67
C PHE A 128 6.28 18.74 14.16
N LEU A 129 6.96 19.75 13.59
CA LEU A 129 6.70 21.16 13.90
C LEU A 129 5.38 21.69 13.31
N ILE A 130 4.88 21.13 12.20
CA ILE A 130 3.61 21.56 11.59
C ILE A 130 2.42 21.47 12.57
N PRO A 131 2.11 20.31 13.21
CA PRO A 131 1.00 20.24 14.16
C PRO A 131 1.19 21.15 15.39
N ILE A 132 2.43 21.32 15.86
CA ILE A 132 2.79 22.23 16.96
C ILE A 132 2.46 23.69 16.61
N LEU A 133 2.99 24.19 15.49
CA LEU A 133 2.84 25.59 15.09
C LEU A 133 1.42 25.93 14.61
N THR A 134 0.61 24.93 14.26
CA THR A 134 -0.79 25.11 13.81
C THR A 134 -1.83 25.01 14.93
N ALA A 135 -1.48 24.47 16.10
CA ALA A 135 -2.39 24.34 17.24
C ALA A 135 -2.96 25.70 17.66
N ASN A 136 -2.09 26.70 17.85
CA ASN A 136 -2.46 28.03 18.35
C ASN A 136 -3.03 28.97 17.29
N THR A 137 -2.81 28.70 15.99
CA THR A 137 -3.31 29.55 14.88
C THR A 137 -4.84 29.68 14.89
N LYS A 138 -5.55 28.70 15.47
CA LYS A 138 -7.02 28.71 15.62
C LYS A 138 -7.52 29.71 16.67
N GLN A 139 -6.68 30.13 17.63
CA GLN A 139 -7.07 31.05 18.70
C GLN A 139 -6.50 32.46 18.52
N ASN A 140 -5.21 32.58 18.19
CA ASN A 140 -4.53 33.86 18.02
C ASN A 140 -3.40 33.74 17.00
N ASN A 141 -3.49 34.45 15.87
CA ASN A 141 -2.44 34.48 14.85
C ASN A 141 -1.34 35.51 15.17
N LEU A 142 -0.87 35.50 16.42
CA LEU A 142 0.19 36.37 16.93
C LEU A 142 1.56 35.74 16.73
N PHE A 143 2.60 36.57 16.75
CA PHE A 143 3.98 36.11 16.85
C PHE A 143 4.27 35.69 18.30
N GLN A 144 4.84 34.50 18.49
CA GLN A 144 5.17 33.94 19.82
C GLN A 144 6.55 33.27 19.81
N PRO A 145 7.30 33.26 20.94
CA PRO A 145 8.52 32.46 21.07
C PRO A 145 8.24 30.97 20.80
N LEU A 146 9.24 30.24 20.31
CA LEU A 146 9.07 28.80 20.07
C LEU A 146 8.81 28.02 21.37
N ASP A 147 9.42 28.42 22.48
CA ASP A 147 9.23 27.78 23.78
C ASP A 147 7.84 28.05 24.36
N ASP A 148 7.34 29.29 24.31
CA ASP A 148 5.96 29.62 24.67
C ASP A 148 4.94 28.79 23.88
N ILE A 149 5.16 28.60 22.57
CA ILE A 149 4.28 27.74 21.75
C ILE A 149 4.33 26.31 22.29
N ILE A 150 5.51 25.75 22.55
CA ILE A 150 5.67 24.36 23.03
C ILE A 150 5.07 24.18 24.42
N ASP A 151 5.35 25.07 25.38
CA ASP A 151 4.84 24.99 26.75
C ASP A 151 3.34 25.31 26.87
N SER A 152 2.73 25.90 25.84
CA SER A 152 1.26 26.07 25.75
C SER A 152 0.50 24.83 25.27
N LEU A 153 1.19 23.77 24.83
CA LEU A 153 0.56 22.55 24.32
C LEU A 153 0.07 21.61 25.42
N ASP A 154 -1.07 20.95 25.17
CA ASP A 154 -1.52 19.81 25.97
C ASP A 154 -0.57 18.60 25.84
N GLU A 155 -0.48 17.77 26.89
CA GLU A 155 0.33 16.53 26.95
C GLU A 155 0.04 15.55 25.81
N ASP A 156 -1.19 15.55 25.25
CA ASP A 156 -1.57 14.72 24.10
C ASP A 156 -0.82 15.13 22.82
N LEU A 157 -0.52 16.43 22.65
CA LEU A 157 0.28 16.97 21.55
C LEU A 157 1.78 16.98 21.86
N LEU A 158 2.15 17.04 23.14
CA LEU A 158 3.54 17.05 23.60
C LEU A 158 3.93 15.84 24.47
N PRO A 159 3.93 14.59 23.93
CA PRO A 159 4.40 13.43 24.68
C PRO A 159 5.84 13.58 25.23
N PRO A 160 6.21 12.95 26.36
CA PRO A 160 7.51 13.16 27.01
C PRO A 160 8.75 12.95 26.12
N HIS A 161 8.71 12.00 25.18
CA HIS A 161 9.80 11.81 24.22
C HIS A 161 9.89 12.92 23.17
N LEU A 162 8.76 13.52 22.78
CA LEU A 162 8.75 14.67 21.88
C LEU A 162 9.27 15.90 22.62
N ARG A 163 8.84 16.12 23.87
CA ARG A 163 9.40 17.15 24.75
C ARG A 163 10.93 17.01 24.86
N HIS A 164 11.45 15.81 25.08
CA HIS A 164 12.89 15.55 25.11
C HIS A 164 13.63 15.95 23.81
N VAL A 165 13.05 15.73 22.63
CA VAL A 165 13.64 16.13 21.34
C VAL A 165 13.62 17.65 21.14
N LEU A 166 12.53 18.33 21.53
CA LEU A 166 12.35 19.76 21.28
C LEU A 166 13.19 20.66 22.22
N TYR A 167 13.49 20.16 23.43
CA TYR A 167 14.34 20.83 24.41
C TYR A 167 15.81 20.34 24.41
N ASP A 168 16.23 19.51 23.45
CA ASP A 168 17.65 19.17 23.30
C ASP A 168 18.46 20.39 22.83
N GLU A 169 19.41 20.84 23.65
CA GLU A 169 20.22 22.04 23.40
C GLU A 169 21.02 21.97 22.10
N THR A 170 21.52 20.79 21.73
CA THR A 170 22.36 20.62 20.52
C THR A 170 21.52 20.56 19.26
N PHE A 171 20.30 20.02 19.35
CA PHE A 171 19.35 19.98 18.24
C PHE A 171 18.56 21.30 18.07
N ARG A 172 18.49 22.13 19.12
CA ARG A 172 17.78 23.41 19.21
C ARG A 172 17.99 24.34 18.01
N GLY A 173 19.23 24.47 17.53
CA GLY A 173 19.55 25.31 16.38
C GLY A 173 18.89 24.83 15.08
N THR A 174 18.85 23.50 14.86
CA THR A 174 18.14 22.88 13.74
C THR A 174 16.63 23.11 13.86
N LEU A 175 16.09 23.03 15.08
CA LEU A 175 14.67 23.25 15.34
C LEU A 175 14.23 24.68 14.99
N HIS A 176 14.95 25.70 15.46
CA HIS A 176 14.66 27.10 15.11
C HIS A 176 14.79 27.37 13.60
N ALA A 177 15.82 26.80 12.95
CA ALA A 177 15.99 26.94 11.50
C ALA A 177 14.83 26.30 10.71
N ARG A 178 14.31 25.15 11.18
CA ARG A 178 13.14 24.50 10.57
C ARG A 178 11.83 25.21 10.88
N ALA A 179 11.65 25.76 12.09
CA ALA A 179 10.51 26.60 12.41
C ALA A 179 10.47 27.83 11.49
N ALA A 180 11.58 28.57 11.38
CA ALA A 180 11.72 29.74 10.51
C ALA A 180 11.40 29.47 9.02
N ALA A 181 11.67 28.25 8.54
CA ALA A 181 11.38 27.86 7.15
C ALA A 181 9.87 27.75 6.84
N ILE A 182 9.01 27.51 7.85
CA ILE A 182 7.56 27.32 7.68
C ILE A 182 6.72 28.41 8.41
N SER A 183 7.37 29.48 8.85
CA SER A 183 6.73 30.55 9.60
C SER A 183 7.30 31.93 9.24
N ASP A 184 6.55 32.97 9.54
CA ASP A 184 7.09 34.31 9.64
C ASP A 184 7.87 34.41 10.96
N SER A 185 9.13 34.79 10.86
CA SER A 185 10.03 34.99 11.98
C SER A 185 10.37 36.48 12.12
N VAL A 186 10.25 37.01 13.34
CA VAL A 186 10.64 38.38 13.69
C VAL A 186 11.54 38.32 14.92
N GLU A 187 12.62 39.10 14.93
CA GLU A 187 13.50 39.25 16.09
C GLU A 187 12.94 40.35 17.00
N ALA A 188 12.64 40.00 18.25
CA ALA A 188 12.04 40.90 19.24
C ALA A 188 12.89 40.88 20.52
N GLY A 189 13.84 41.80 20.61
CA GLY A 189 14.89 41.74 21.63
C GLY A 189 15.84 40.58 21.32
N ASP A 190 16.08 39.72 22.31
CA ASP A 190 17.00 38.58 22.19
C ASP A 190 16.33 37.30 21.65
N GLU A 191 15.01 37.30 21.45
CA GLU A 191 14.22 36.13 21.07
C GLU A 191 13.66 36.18 19.63
N LYS A 192 13.50 34.99 19.03
CA LYS A 192 12.88 34.81 17.72
C LYS A 192 11.42 34.40 17.89
N MET A 193 10.54 35.30 17.46
CA MET A 193 9.11 35.12 17.49
C MET A 193 8.65 34.51 16.17
N PHE A 194 7.82 33.47 16.23
CA PHE A 194 7.32 32.74 15.07
C PHE A 194 5.80 32.87 14.92
N ARG A 195 5.33 32.88 13.68
CA ARG A 195 3.92 32.81 13.30
C ARG A 195 3.75 31.92 12.07
N PHE A 196 3.01 30.82 12.19
CA PHE A 196 2.87 29.84 11.10
C PHE A 196 2.36 30.46 9.79
N ASN A 197 2.93 30.02 8.66
CA ASN A 197 2.62 30.57 7.34
C ASN A 197 2.49 29.45 6.30
N GLU A 198 1.25 29.18 5.84
CA GLU A 198 0.94 28.10 4.90
C GLU A 198 1.66 28.26 3.55
N THR A 199 1.84 29.49 3.06
CA THR A 199 2.55 29.77 1.81
C THR A 199 4.03 29.41 1.89
N LYS A 200 4.68 29.67 3.04
CA LYS A 200 6.06 29.24 3.30
C LYS A 200 6.18 27.72 3.44
N LEU A 201 5.22 27.08 4.11
CA LEU A 201 5.16 25.61 4.14
C LEU A 201 5.05 25.05 2.72
N LEU A 202 4.19 25.60 1.86
CA LEU A 202 4.08 25.18 0.46
C LEU A 202 5.41 25.36 -0.30
N GLN A 203 6.09 26.50 -0.14
CA GLN A 203 7.39 26.74 -0.77
C GLN A 203 8.46 25.73 -0.33
N GLU A 204 8.58 25.43 0.96
CA GLU A 204 9.54 24.43 1.45
C GLU A 204 9.16 23.00 1.04
N LEU A 205 7.86 22.66 0.94
CA LEU A 205 7.40 21.38 0.38
C LEU A 205 7.76 21.26 -1.11
N VAL A 206 7.58 22.31 -1.92
CA VAL A 206 8.03 22.33 -3.32
C VAL A 206 9.55 22.20 -3.42
N ALA A 207 10.32 22.88 -2.55
CA ALA A 207 11.78 22.73 -2.51
C ALA A 207 12.22 21.32 -2.06
N LYS A 208 11.49 20.65 -1.15
CA LYS A 208 11.71 19.22 -0.83
C LYS A 208 11.40 18.32 -2.03
N ALA A 209 10.30 18.56 -2.74
CA ALA A 209 9.94 17.80 -3.94
C ALA A 209 11.01 17.93 -5.04
N ASP A 210 11.52 19.14 -5.28
CA ASP A 210 12.61 19.37 -6.24
C ASP A 210 13.91 18.65 -5.84
N ARG A 211 14.30 18.71 -4.57
CA ARG A 211 15.47 17.94 -4.05
C ARG A 211 15.28 16.43 -4.24
N MET A 212 14.08 15.91 -3.98
CA MET A 212 13.73 14.50 -4.16
C MET A 212 13.75 14.07 -5.64
N VAL A 213 13.31 14.93 -6.57
CA VAL A 213 13.37 14.66 -8.01
C VAL A 213 14.81 14.75 -8.54
N ASN A 214 15.59 15.72 -8.07
CA ASN A 214 17.00 15.89 -8.45
C ASN A 214 17.90 14.74 -7.93
N ALA A 215 17.58 14.17 -6.77
CA ALA A 215 18.23 12.96 -6.26
C ALA A 215 17.78 11.68 -7.00
N GLY A 216 16.69 11.75 -7.76
CA GLY A 216 16.06 10.64 -8.47
C GLY A 216 14.92 9.99 -7.68
N LEU A 217 13.75 9.85 -8.32
CA LEU A 217 12.66 9.06 -7.77
C LEU A 217 13.03 7.56 -7.76
N PRO A 218 12.58 6.79 -6.75
CA PRO A 218 12.66 5.33 -6.76
C PRO A 218 12.13 4.76 -8.08
N PRO A 219 12.81 3.78 -8.72
CA PRO A 219 12.42 3.26 -10.03
C PRO A 219 10.96 2.78 -10.11
N SER A 220 10.44 2.20 -9.03
CA SER A 220 9.06 1.76 -8.91
C SER A 220 8.02 2.88 -8.89
N LEU A 221 8.39 4.08 -8.42
CA LEU A 221 7.53 5.27 -8.48
C LEU A 221 7.60 5.94 -9.85
N GLU A 222 8.81 6.09 -10.40
CA GLU A 222 9.02 6.61 -11.77
C GLU A 222 8.28 5.75 -12.81
N GLU A 223 8.35 4.42 -12.70
CA GLU A 223 7.67 3.53 -13.65
C GLU A 223 6.14 3.61 -13.55
N ARG A 224 5.58 3.53 -12.33
CA ARG A 224 4.12 3.47 -12.12
C ARG A 224 3.42 4.82 -12.25
N PHE A 225 4.04 5.90 -11.77
CA PHE A 225 3.38 7.21 -11.67
C PHE A 225 3.87 8.23 -12.70
N VAL A 226 4.99 7.98 -13.39
CA VAL A 226 5.51 8.87 -14.44
C VAL A 226 5.44 8.19 -15.80
N ARG A 227 6.15 7.08 -16.01
CA ARG A 227 6.20 6.39 -17.32
C ARG A 227 4.84 5.81 -17.72
N GLN A 228 4.22 5.01 -16.85
CA GLN A 228 2.90 4.44 -17.10
C GLN A 228 1.82 5.54 -17.21
N ALA A 229 1.94 6.63 -16.45
CA ALA A 229 1.00 7.75 -16.54
C ALA A 229 1.08 8.46 -17.91
N LEU A 230 2.28 8.71 -18.43
CA LEU A 230 2.53 9.38 -19.72
C LEU A 230 2.41 8.45 -20.95
N ALA A 231 2.42 7.13 -20.78
CA ALA A 231 2.38 6.18 -21.89
C ALA A 231 1.08 6.31 -22.72
N THR A 232 1.17 6.86 -23.93
CA THR A 232 0.07 6.91 -24.88
C THR A 232 -0.31 5.49 -25.33
N PRO A 233 -1.60 5.17 -25.45
CA PRO A 233 -2.02 3.87 -25.96
C PRO A 233 -1.64 3.76 -27.43
N LEU A 234 -0.98 2.67 -27.83
CA LEU A 234 -0.81 2.35 -29.24
C LEU A 234 -2.18 2.04 -29.84
N MET A 235 -2.73 3.04 -30.55
CA MET A 235 -3.87 2.85 -31.42
C MET A 235 -3.44 1.88 -32.52
N ALA A 236 -4.09 0.72 -32.58
CA ALA A 236 -3.88 -0.20 -33.68
C ALA A 236 -4.43 0.49 -34.94
N VAL A 237 -3.53 0.96 -35.80
CA VAL A 237 -3.88 1.63 -37.05
C VAL A 237 -4.83 0.72 -37.83
N LYS A 238 -6.04 1.22 -38.11
CA LYS A 238 -6.93 0.58 -39.08
C LYS A 238 -6.19 0.55 -40.42
N ARG A 239 -5.86 -0.65 -40.89
CA ARG A 239 -5.62 -0.90 -42.31
C ARG A 239 -6.98 -0.83 -43.02
N ASP A 240 -7.44 0.38 -43.28
CA ASP A 240 -8.46 0.64 -44.30
C ASP A 240 -7.71 0.85 -45.62
N ASP A 241 -7.31 -0.25 -46.30
CA ASP A 241 -6.79 -0.22 -47.67
C ASP A 241 -7.28 -1.42 -48.51
N VAL A 242 -8.25 -1.09 -49.37
CA VAL A 242 -8.61 -1.63 -50.69
C VAL A 242 -8.32 -3.11 -50.98
N ALA A 243 -9.41 -3.89 -51.08
CA ALA A 243 -9.42 -5.12 -51.85
C ALA A 243 -9.66 -4.83 -53.35
N THR A 244 -8.74 -5.26 -54.23
CA THR A 244 -9.08 -5.71 -55.61
C THR A 244 -7.99 -6.58 -56.23
N THR A 245 -8.35 -7.85 -56.48
CA THR A 245 -7.97 -8.68 -57.64
C THR A 245 -6.50 -9.12 -57.87
N GLY A 246 -6.27 -10.44 -57.86
CA GLY A 246 -5.06 -11.09 -58.37
C GLY A 246 -5.06 -12.59 -58.06
N GLU A 247 -5.04 -13.45 -59.09
CA GLU A 247 -5.37 -14.89 -58.97
C GLU A 247 -4.16 -15.83 -58.75
N ASN A 248 -4.45 -16.96 -58.10
CA ASN A 248 -3.83 -18.30 -58.20
C ASN A 248 -2.48 -18.48 -58.93
N LYS A 249 -1.56 -19.20 -58.26
CA LYS A 249 -1.29 -20.61 -58.63
C LYS A 249 -0.53 -21.40 -57.56
N GLU A 250 -0.90 -22.67 -57.44
CA GLU A 250 -0.27 -23.71 -56.62
C GLU A 250 1.01 -24.23 -57.30
N ASN A 251 1.97 -24.73 -56.50
CA ASN A 251 2.46 -26.10 -56.69
C ASN A 251 3.28 -26.60 -55.48
N GLU A 252 3.14 -27.90 -55.18
CA GLU A 252 3.85 -28.62 -54.13
C GLU A 252 5.21 -29.18 -54.61
N GLY A 253 6.04 -29.66 -53.67
CA GLY A 253 7.24 -30.43 -53.99
C GLY A 253 8.22 -30.62 -52.83
N GLU A 254 8.07 -31.69 -52.05
CA GLU A 254 9.09 -32.19 -51.12
C GLU A 254 10.21 -32.93 -51.88
N ASP A 255 11.49 -32.77 -51.49
CA ASP A 255 12.17 -33.67 -50.53
C ASP A 255 13.72 -33.66 -50.67
N LYS A 256 14.44 -33.76 -49.53
CA LYS A 256 15.87 -34.13 -49.26
C LYS A 256 16.97 -33.85 -50.33
N ASN A 257 18.13 -33.29 -49.97
CA ASN A 257 19.06 -33.86 -48.98
C ASN A 257 20.16 -32.88 -48.46
N GLU A 258 20.93 -33.33 -47.47
CA GLU A 258 22.06 -32.68 -46.73
C GLU A 258 23.28 -32.33 -47.64
N GLU A 259 24.33 -31.57 -47.28
CA GLU A 259 24.96 -31.30 -45.96
C GLU A 259 25.93 -30.06 -45.99
N LYS A 260 26.16 -29.41 -44.82
CA LYS A 260 27.32 -28.55 -44.36
C LYS A 260 28.03 -27.53 -45.30
N GLY A 261 28.28 -26.31 -44.77
CA GLY A 261 29.24 -25.35 -45.40
C GLY A 261 29.37 -23.94 -44.80
N THR A 262 29.58 -23.83 -43.49
CA THR A 262 29.92 -22.67 -42.62
C THR A 262 30.48 -21.35 -43.22
N GLU A 263 29.93 -20.23 -42.70
CA GLU A 263 30.48 -18.85 -42.51
C GLU A 263 30.83 -17.92 -43.70
N GLU A 264 29.83 -17.07 -44.00
CA GLU A 264 29.82 -15.59 -43.81
C GLU A 264 30.88 -14.65 -44.42
N LYS A 265 30.42 -13.40 -44.61
CA LYS A 265 30.80 -12.52 -45.71
C LYS A 265 31.07 -11.09 -45.24
N THR A 266 32.03 -10.45 -45.89
CA THR A 266 32.66 -9.19 -45.45
C THR A 266 31.89 -7.91 -45.83
N THR A 267 32.00 -6.89 -44.96
CA THR A 267 32.10 -5.42 -45.23
C THR A 267 30.88 -4.56 -45.68
N THR A 268 30.54 -3.61 -44.78
CA THR A 268 30.31 -2.14 -44.95
C THR A 268 29.18 -1.52 -45.81
N ASN A 269 28.40 -0.64 -45.13
CA ASN A 269 28.01 0.75 -45.46
C ASN A 269 27.25 1.04 -46.79
N ASN A 270 26.08 1.70 -46.82
CA ASN A 270 25.78 3.05 -46.30
C ASN A 270 24.25 3.37 -46.28
N GLU A 271 23.88 4.35 -45.44
CA GLU A 271 22.84 5.41 -45.58
C GLU A 271 21.38 5.17 -46.08
N ASP A 272 20.46 5.87 -45.38
CA ASP A 272 19.09 6.28 -45.72
C ASP A 272 18.07 5.29 -46.32
N ALA A 273 17.20 4.79 -45.43
CA ALA A 273 15.81 4.44 -45.75
C ALA A 273 14.87 5.02 -44.69
N LYS A 274 14.23 6.14 -45.03
CA LYS A 274 13.21 6.81 -44.24
C LYS A 274 11.87 6.10 -44.42
N GLU A 275 11.39 5.41 -43.39
CA GLU A 275 9.99 4.96 -43.31
C GLU A 275 9.30 5.63 -42.11
N ASP A 276 8.27 6.43 -42.41
CA ASP A 276 7.62 7.31 -41.44
C ASP A 276 6.71 6.52 -40.48
N LEU A 277 7.11 6.43 -39.21
CA LEU A 277 6.17 6.12 -38.13
C LEU A 277 5.26 7.34 -37.92
N PRO A 278 3.92 7.17 -37.80
CA PRO A 278 3.04 8.28 -37.47
C PRO A 278 3.42 8.83 -36.08
N GLU A 279 3.69 10.13 -36.00
CA GLU A 279 4.28 10.75 -34.82
C GLU A 279 3.40 10.56 -33.57
N GLY A 280 3.82 9.65 -32.69
CA GLY A 280 3.31 9.59 -31.33
C GLY A 280 3.55 10.92 -30.64
N VAL A 281 2.51 11.45 -29.98
CA VAL A 281 2.52 12.75 -29.29
C VAL A 281 3.78 12.87 -28.42
N LYS A 282 4.76 13.66 -28.89
CA LYS A 282 6.01 13.93 -28.17
C LYS A 282 5.63 14.62 -26.86
N VAL A 283 5.92 13.98 -25.73
CA VAL A 283 5.65 14.54 -24.39
C VAL A 283 6.32 15.91 -24.31
N PRO A 284 5.58 17.01 -24.08
CA PRO A 284 6.16 18.34 -24.09
C PRO A 284 7.29 18.47 -23.05
N GLU A 285 8.34 19.19 -23.42
CA GLU A 285 9.52 19.35 -22.58
C GLU A 285 9.14 19.93 -21.21
N GLY A 286 9.62 19.30 -20.14
CA GLY A 286 9.27 19.66 -18.77
C GLY A 286 7.99 19.02 -18.19
N VAL A 287 7.05 18.50 -18.98
CA VAL A 287 5.81 17.87 -18.44
C VAL A 287 6.12 16.65 -17.57
N ALA A 288 7.08 15.82 -18.00
CA ALA A 288 7.56 14.69 -17.18
C ALA A 288 8.20 15.15 -15.85
N ASN A 289 8.85 16.31 -15.82
CA ASN A 289 9.42 16.87 -14.61
C ASN A 289 8.35 17.40 -13.64
N LEU A 290 7.35 18.13 -14.17
CA LEU A 290 6.19 18.56 -13.39
C LEU A 290 5.43 17.37 -12.80
N LEU A 291 5.31 16.26 -13.55
CA LEU A 291 4.70 15.03 -13.07
C LEU A 291 5.52 14.42 -11.91
N ARG A 292 6.85 14.29 -12.06
CA ARG A 292 7.75 13.84 -10.98
C ARG A 292 7.60 14.67 -9.71
N ILE A 293 7.56 16.00 -9.83
CA ILE A 293 7.35 16.93 -8.70
C ILE A 293 5.97 16.68 -8.05
N SER A 294 4.91 16.52 -8.85
CA SER A 294 3.57 16.24 -8.32
C SER A 294 3.44 14.89 -7.62
N VAL A 295 4.20 13.87 -8.06
CA VAL A 295 4.31 12.56 -7.39
C VAL A 295 5.06 12.69 -6.08
N ALA A 296 6.16 13.46 -6.03
CA ALA A 296 6.90 13.75 -4.81
C ALA A 296 6.07 14.54 -3.78
N LEU A 297 5.31 15.55 -4.22
CA LEU A 297 4.38 16.29 -3.37
C LEU A 297 3.26 15.38 -2.84
N SER A 298 2.64 14.57 -3.70
CA SER A 298 1.60 13.61 -3.28
C SER A 298 2.12 12.61 -2.25
N PHE A 299 3.33 12.06 -2.47
CA PHE A 299 4.00 11.20 -1.50
C PHE A 299 4.20 11.88 -0.15
N MET A 300 4.69 13.13 -0.10
CA MET A 300 4.88 13.84 1.17
C MET A 300 3.56 14.18 1.88
N LYS A 301 2.53 14.61 1.14
CA LYS A 301 1.18 14.83 1.71
C LYS A 301 0.63 13.54 2.32
N GLU A 302 0.76 12.43 1.61
CA GLU A 302 0.27 11.13 2.08
C GLU A 302 1.12 10.53 3.21
N CYS A 303 2.43 10.72 3.25
CA CYS A 303 3.25 10.11 4.30
C CYS A 303 3.32 10.93 5.59
N TYR A 304 3.29 12.27 5.51
CA TYR A 304 3.72 13.13 6.63
C TYR A 304 2.77 14.28 7.00
N LEU A 305 1.71 14.55 6.24
CA LEU A 305 0.77 15.64 6.55
C LEU A 305 -0.60 15.11 7.00
N SER A 306 -1.23 15.82 7.95
CA SER A 306 -2.62 15.56 8.31
C SER A 306 -3.55 15.76 7.10
N LYS A 307 -4.74 15.14 7.14
CA LYS A 307 -5.73 15.28 6.07
C LYS A 307 -6.18 16.74 5.88
N GLU A 308 -6.33 17.48 6.97
CA GLU A 308 -6.68 18.90 6.98
C GLU A 308 -5.58 19.74 6.30
N MET A 309 -4.32 19.55 6.70
CA MET A 309 -3.19 20.28 6.12
C MET A 309 -2.98 19.92 4.65
N SER A 310 -3.16 18.65 4.27
CA SER A 310 -3.09 18.22 2.87
C SER A 310 -4.11 18.94 2.00
N ALA A 311 -5.35 19.10 2.49
CA ALA A 311 -6.39 19.84 1.78
C ALA A 311 -6.05 21.33 1.63
N ARG A 312 -5.52 21.99 2.68
CA ARG A 312 -5.02 23.38 2.60
C ARG A 312 -3.91 23.55 1.56
N ILE A 313 -2.95 22.64 1.54
CA ILE A 313 -1.86 22.66 0.56
C ILE A 313 -2.41 22.47 -0.87
N ASP A 314 -3.46 21.67 -1.07
CA ASP A 314 -4.12 21.50 -2.37
C ASP A 314 -4.97 22.73 -2.78
N GLU A 315 -5.61 23.43 -1.84
CA GLU A 315 -6.25 24.74 -2.08
C GLU A 315 -5.21 25.77 -2.57
N LEU A 316 -4.05 25.85 -1.91
CA LEU A 316 -2.97 26.78 -2.27
C LEU A 316 -2.26 26.39 -3.58
N LEU A 317 -2.17 25.09 -3.91
CA LEU A 317 -1.67 24.61 -5.21
C LEU A 317 -2.67 24.82 -6.37
N ALA A 318 -3.93 25.10 -6.07
CA ALA A 318 -4.94 25.51 -7.06
C ALA A 318 -5.00 27.04 -7.25
N ALA A 319 -4.50 27.80 -6.28
CA ALA A 319 -4.46 29.26 -6.31
C ALA A 319 -3.49 29.81 -7.41
N PRO A 320 -3.74 31.03 -7.92
CA PRO A 320 -2.88 31.67 -8.93
C PRO A 320 -1.49 32.04 -8.41
N GLU A 321 -1.30 32.16 -7.09
CA GLU A 321 0.00 32.42 -6.43
C GLU A 321 0.79 31.13 -6.13
N SER A 322 0.45 30.01 -6.76
CA SER A 322 1.15 28.74 -6.58
C SER A 322 2.62 28.85 -7.07
N PRO A 323 3.62 28.35 -6.31
CA PRO A 323 5.04 28.46 -6.68
C PRO A 323 5.43 27.78 -8.00
N LYS A 324 4.59 26.89 -8.53
CA LYS A 324 4.77 26.20 -9.82
C LYS A 324 3.42 25.98 -10.50
N ASP A 325 3.32 26.29 -11.79
CA ASP A 325 2.12 25.99 -12.57
C ASP A 325 2.10 24.50 -12.99
N PHE A 326 1.08 23.79 -12.54
CA PHE A 326 0.85 22.38 -12.88
C PHE A 326 -0.17 22.20 -14.02
N LYS A 327 -0.77 23.26 -14.57
CA LYS A 327 -1.74 23.17 -15.68
C LYS A 327 -1.21 22.42 -16.91
N PRO A 328 0.00 22.69 -17.45
CA PRO A 328 0.48 21.99 -18.65
C PRO A 328 0.58 20.48 -18.47
N MET A 329 0.86 20.04 -17.24
CA MET A 329 0.89 18.62 -16.88
C MET A 329 -0.52 18.02 -16.76
N ARG A 330 -1.46 18.74 -16.13
CA ARG A 330 -2.88 18.32 -16.06
C ARG A 330 -3.50 18.21 -17.46
N ASP A 331 -3.33 19.22 -18.29
CA ASP A 331 -3.87 19.27 -19.66
C ASP A 331 -3.33 18.12 -20.53
N HIS A 332 -2.04 17.79 -20.37
CA HIS A 332 -1.43 16.65 -21.08
C HIS A 332 -1.91 15.29 -20.55
N LEU A 333 -2.07 15.12 -19.24
CA LEU A 333 -2.66 13.90 -18.67
C LEU A 333 -4.12 13.70 -19.10
N ASP A 334 -4.90 14.77 -19.19
CA ASP A 334 -6.28 14.74 -19.70
C ASP A 334 -6.34 14.36 -21.19
N LEU A 335 -5.38 14.82 -21.99
CA LEU A 335 -5.23 14.39 -23.39
C LEU A 335 -4.89 12.90 -23.47
N VAL A 336 -3.92 12.42 -22.67
CA VAL A 336 -3.57 10.98 -22.62
C VAL A 336 -4.76 10.14 -22.12
N ALA A 337 -5.55 10.63 -21.17
CA ALA A 337 -6.76 9.97 -20.69
C ALA A 337 -7.85 9.89 -21.78
N LYS A 338 -8.05 10.96 -22.57
CA LYS A 338 -8.96 10.95 -23.73
C LYS A 338 -8.52 9.94 -24.79
N LEU A 339 -7.23 9.91 -25.15
CA LEU A 339 -6.68 8.91 -26.08
C LEU A 339 -6.86 7.47 -25.56
N ARG A 340 -6.73 7.24 -24.24
CA ARG A 340 -7.02 5.93 -23.62
C ARG A 340 -8.50 5.57 -23.71
N ALA A 341 -9.41 6.50 -23.45
CA ALA A 341 -10.85 6.27 -23.60
C ALA A 341 -11.22 5.94 -25.05
N GLU A 342 -10.67 6.67 -26.03
CA GLU A 342 -10.89 6.45 -27.46
C GLU A 342 -10.29 5.11 -27.94
N ALA A 343 -9.08 4.76 -27.51
CA ALA A 343 -8.44 3.48 -27.81
C ALA A 343 -9.21 2.28 -27.19
N LEU A 344 -9.84 2.47 -26.04
CA LEU A 344 -10.72 1.45 -25.44
C LEU A 344 -12.07 1.36 -26.16
N ALA A 345 -12.67 2.48 -26.53
CA ALA A 345 -13.94 2.52 -27.28
C ALA A 345 -13.80 1.88 -28.68
N SER A 346 -12.73 2.20 -29.41
CA SER A 346 -12.45 1.61 -30.73
C SER A 346 -12.19 0.10 -30.65
N ARG A 347 -11.49 -0.39 -29.62
CA ARG A 347 -11.36 -1.84 -29.36
C ARG A 347 -12.71 -2.49 -29.03
N SER A 348 -13.55 -1.83 -28.23
CA SER A 348 -14.90 -2.30 -27.92
C SER A 348 -15.82 -2.38 -29.14
N LEU A 349 -15.57 -1.60 -30.20
CA LEU A 349 -16.28 -1.68 -31.48
C LEU A 349 -15.63 -2.66 -32.47
N GLY A 350 -14.38 -3.08 -32.25
CA GLY A 350 -13.67 -4.04 -33.09
C GLY A 350 -13.82 -5.51 -32.67
N ASP A 351 -14.11 -5.79 -31.38
CA ASP A 351 -14.14 -7.16 -30.83
C ASP A 351 -15.46 -7.94 -31.07
N PHE A 352 -16.23 -7.56 -32.10
CA PHE A 352 -17.36 -8.37 -32.60
C PHE A 352 -16.91 -9.63 -33.39
N SER A 353 -15.60 -9.87 -33.50
CA SER A 353 -15.02 -11.02 -34.23
C SER A 353 -15.07 -12.36 -33.45
N ARG A 354 -15.69 -12.40 -32.26
CA ARG A 354 -16.15 -13.67 -31.67
C ARG A 354 -17.55 -13.99 -32.17
N LYS A 355 -17.65 -14.95 -33.10
CA LYS A 355 -18.90 -15.49 -33.67
C LYS A 355 -19.86 -16.02 -32.59
N ARG A 356 -20.60 -15.11 -31.95
CA ARG A 356 -21.94 -15.31 -31.41
C ARG A 356 -22.81 -14.26 -32.08
N SER A 357 -23.87 -14.70 -32.75
CA SER A 357 -24.86 -13.81 -33.36
C SER A 357 -25.41 -12.86 -32.31
N VAL A 358 -25.48 -11.57 -32.64
CA VAL A 358 -25.98 -10.52 -31.73
C VAL A 358 -27.40 -10.84 -31.26
N GLU A 359 -28.24 -11.41 -32.13
CA GLU A 359 -29.58 -11.91 -31.80
C GLU A 359 -29.59 -12.97 -30.68
N ASP A 360 -28.59 -13.84 -30.61
CA ASP A 360 -28.55 -14.93 -29.62
C ASP A 360 -27.93 -14.50 -28.29
N GLN A 361 -27.10 -13.44 -28.30
CA GLN A 361 -26.56 -12.83 -27.08
C GLN A 361 -27.62 -11.99 -26.35
N GLU A 362 -28.39 -11.15 -27.06
CA GLU A 362 -29.51 -10.38 -26.46
C GLU A 362 -30.66 -11.32 -26.03
N ALA A 363 -30.93 -12.38 -26.79
CA ALA A 363 -31.84 -13.44 -26.38
C ALA A 363 -31.31 -14.26 -25.18
N ALA A 364 -29.99 -14.48 -25.07
CA ALA A 364 -29.39 -15.16 -23.92
C ALA A 364 -29.39 -14.28 -22.66
N GLU A 365 -29.12 -12.98 -22.78
CA GLU A 365 -29.11 -12.03 -21.67
C GLU A 365 -30.52 -11.79 -21.13
N SER A 366 -31.51 -11.57 -22.00
CA SER A 366 -32.92 -11.49 -21.59
C SER A 366 -33.45 -12.81 -20.99
N ARG A 367 -33.01 -13.98 -21.48
CA ARG A 367 -33.31 -15.29 -20.84
C ARG A 367 -32.59 -15.45 -19.49
N ALA A 368 -31.34 -15.00 -19.36
CA ALA A 368 -30.55 -15.08 -18.14
C ALA A 368 -31.09 -14.16 -17.05
N GLU A 369 -31.48 -12.93 -17.40
CA GLU A 369 -32.10 -11.98 -16.47
C GLU A 369 -33.50 -12.43 -16.06
N LYS A 370 -34.31 -12.94 -16.99
CA LYS A 370 -35.60 -13.58 -16.66
C LYS A 370 -35.41 -14.79 -15.74
N LYS A 371 -34.39 -15.63 -15.96
CA LYS A 371 -34.04 -16.75 -15.08
C LYS A 371 -33.60 -16.27 -13.70
N ARG A 372 -32.75 -15.24 -13.62
CA ARG A 372 -32.27 -14.66 -12.36
C ARG A 372 -33.40 -14.03 -11.55
N ARG A 373 -34.33 -13.33 -12.20
CA ARG A 373 -35.55 -12.79 -11.58
C ARG A 373 -36.49 -13.89 -11.07
N MET A 374 -36.68 -14.97 -11.84
CA MET A 374 -37.44 -16.15 -11.38
C MET A 374 -36.76 -16.84 -10.18
N GLU A 375 -35.44 -16.99 -10.19
CA GLU A 375 -34.69 -17.55 -9.06
C GLU A 375 -34.75 -16.66 -7.81
N GLU A 376 -34.73 -15.33 -7.95
CA GLU A 376 -34.91 -14.40 -6.83
C GLU A 376 -36.34 -14.40 -6.28
N GLU A 377 -37.37 -14.50 -7.13
CA GLU A 377 -38.75 -14.68 -6.69
C GLU A 377 -38.97 -16.05 -6.03
N GLU A 378 -38.34 -17.12 -6.52
CA GLU A 378 -38.41 -18.44 -5.90
C GLU A 378 -37.64 -18.50 -4.57
N LYS A 379 -36.48 -17.82 -4.47
CA LYS A 379 -35.75 -17.62 -3.21
C LYS A 379 -36.57 -16.82 -2.21
N LYS A 380 -37.26 -15.74 -2.63
CA LYS A 380 -38.19 -14.98 -1.78
C LYS A 380 -39.38 -15.81 -1.31
N LYS A 381 -39.98 -16.64 -2.18
CA LYS A 381 -41.05 -17.60 -1.80
C LYS A 381 -40.53 -18.63 -0.79
N LYS A 382 -39.35 -19.22 -1.03
CA LYS A 382 -38.67 -20.17 -0.11
C LYS A 382 -38.26 -19.52 1.23
N ALA A 383 -37.99 -18.21 1.25
CA ALA A 383 -37.69 -17.46 2.47
C ALA A 383 -38.94 -17.18 3.32
N ASN A 384 -40.08 -16.88 2.69
CA ASN A 384 -41.36 -16.67 3.39
C ASN A 384 -42.06 -17.98 3.84
N GLU A 385 -41.68 -19.15 3.32
CA GLU A 385 -42.17 -20.44 3.82
C GLU A 385 -41.38 -20.88 5.09
N SER A 386 -42.06 -21.04 6.23
CA SER A 386 -41.42 -21.53 7.46
C SER A 386 -40.90 -22.97 7.32
N ARG A 387 -39.91 -23.36 8.14
CA ARG A 387 -39.27 -24.70 8.07
C ARG A 387 -40.30 -25.84 8.12
N GLY A 388 -41.27 -25.76 9.03
CA GLY A 388 -42.32 -26.79 9.16
C GLY A 388 -43.18 -26.96 7.91
N VAL A 389 -43.52 -25.87 7.21
CA VAL A 389 -44.25 -25.94 5.93
C VAL A 389 -43.38 -26.57 4.83
N ARG A 390 -42.08 -26.24 4.80
CA ARG A 390 -41.13 -26.82 3.84
C ARG A 390 -40.92 -28.33 4.02
N ASP A 391 -40.99 -28.84 5.24
CA ASP A 391 -40.85 -30.28 5.50
C ASP A 391 -42.16 -31.04 5.30
N LEU A 392 -43.32 -30.46 5.64
CA LEU A 392 -44.65 -31.01 5.29
C LEU A 392 -44.83 -31.16 3.76
N LYS A 393 -44.31 -30.20 2.98
CA LYS A 393 -44.41 -30.18 1.50
C LYS A 393 -43.57 -31.27 0.80
N LYS A 394 -42.64 -31.92 1.52
CA LYS A 394 -41.85 -33.07 1.04
C LYS A 394 -42.55 -34.41 1.28
N VAL A 395 -43.57 -34.45 2.14
CA VAL A 395 -44.34 -35.67 2.40
C VAL A 395 -45.23 -35.94 1.19
N ASN A 396 -45.15 -37.15 0.64
CA ASN A 396 -45.88 -37.49 -0.58
C ASN A 396 -47.36 -37.71 -0.26
N THR A 397 -48.21 -36.71 -0.54
CA THR A 397 -49.64 -36.72 -0.19
C THR A 397 -50.54 -37.48 -1.18
N THR A 398 -49.96 -38.10 -2.22
CA THR A 398 -50.69 -38.91 -3.19
C THR A 398 -51.28 -40.16 -2.54
N GLY A 399 -52.59 -40.17 -2.31
CA GLY A 399 -53.32 -41.29 -1.69
C GLY A 399 -53.96 -40.99 -0.34
N MET A 400 -53.61 -39.87 0.31
CA MET A 400 -54.34 -39.42 1.51
C MET A 400 -55.64 -38.71 1.12
N LYS A 401 -56.77 -39.23 1.64
CA LYS A 401 -58.09 -38.62 1.49
C LYS A 401 -58.13 -37.27 2.20
N LYS A 402 -58.65 -36.22 1.55
CA LYS A 402 -58.61 -34.86 2.13
C LYS A 402 -59.71 -34.71 3.18
N MET A 403 -59.46 -33.93 4.23
CA MET A 403 -60.46 -33.63 5.26
C MET A 403 -61.72 -32.94 4.70
N SER A 404 -61.60 -32.24 3.56
CA SER A 404 -62.75 -31.70 2.79
C SER A 404 -63.74 -32.78 2.37
N ASP A 405 -63.26 -34.00 2.11
CA ASP A 405 -64.05 -35.09 1.55
C ASP A 405 -64.88 -35.83 2.63
N PHE A 406 -64.63 -35.51 3.91
CA PHE A 406 -65.37 -36.04 5.06
C PHE A 406 -66.55 -35.15 5.49
N PHE A 407 -66.58 -33.88 5.07
CA PHE A 407 -67.65 -32.93 5.40
C PHE A 407 -68.58 -32.62 4.21
N GLY A 408 -68.71 -33.57 3.29
CA GLY A 408 -69.63 -33.51 2.15
C GLY A 408 -71.08 -33.33 2.58
N LYS A 409 -71.66 -32.18 2.25
CA LYS A 409 -73.00 -31.74 2.67
C LYS A 409 -74.09 -32.67 2.12
N ALA A 410 -75.00 -33.13 2.99
CA ALA A 410 -76.05 -34.08 2.64
C ALA A 410 -76.93 -33.60 1.48
N ALA A 411 -77.21 -34.49 0.52
CA ALA A 411 -77.97 -34.16 -0.69
C ALA A 411 -79.46 -33.92 -0.38
N ALA A 412 -79.98 -32.77 -0.81
CA ALA A 412 -81.40 -32.46 -0.71
C ALA A 412 -82.24 -33.37 -1.62
N LYS A 413 -83.28 -33.98 -1.05
CA LYS A 413 -84.16 -34.96 -1.69
C LYS A 413 -85.01 -34.28 -2.78
N LYS A 414 -84.88 -34.69 -4.04
CA LYS A 414 -85.82 -34.29 -5.11
C LYS A 414 -87.22 -34.81 -4.76
N LYS A 415 -88.22 -33.92 -4.72
CA LYS A 415 -89.62 -34.30 -4.91
C LYS A 415 -89.91 -34.32 -6.41
N ALA A 416 -90.55 -35.40 -6.85
CA ALA A 416 -91.58 -35.38 -7.88
C ALA A 416 -92.90 -35.68 -7.15
#